data_AF-A0A382P211-F1
#
_entry.id   AF-A0A382P211-F1
#
_cell.length_a   1.000
_cell.length_b   1.000
_cell.length_c   1.000
_cell.angle_alpha   90.00
_cell.angle_beta   90.00
_cell.angle_gamma   90.00
#
_symmetry.space_group_name_H-M   'P 1'
#
loop_
_entity.id
_entity.type
_entity.pdbx_description
1 polymer ?
#
loop_
_entity_poly.entity_id
_entity_poly.type
_entity_poly.pdbx_seq_one_letter_code
_entity_poly.pdbx_strand_id
1 'polypeptide(L)'
;MLLSLRNWPRDNLLFMGGAAVCMVWIIVALFSYQIVPYDPLAQDLARRFEPPSYDHWFGTDTLGRDILSRVLVGSRLSLTAGLLT
;
A
#
# COMPACT_ATOMS: atom_id res chain seq x y z
N MET A 1 11.24 37.12 7.42
CA MET A 1 11.60 35.79 6.85
C MET A 1 11.44 34.65 7.85
N LEU A 2 11.72 34.83 9.15
CA LEU A 2 11.67 33.75 10.16
C LEU A 2 10.27 33.43 10.74
N LEU A 3 9.25 34.27 10.50
CA LEU A 3 7.89 34.07 11.04
C LEU A 3 6.97 33.25 10.11
N SER A 4 7.39 32.99 8.86
CA SER A 4 6.59 32.22 7.89
C SER A 4 6.55 30.72 8.18
N LEU A 5 7.44 30.22 9.05
CA LEU A 5 7.52 28.80 9.42
C LEU A 5 6.44 28.38 10.43
N ARG A 6 5.73 29.34 11.05
CA ARG A 6 4.81 29.05 12.16
C ARG A 6 3.49 28.39 11.72
N ASN A 7 3.05 28.62 10.47
CA ASN A 7 1.78 28.09 9.93
C ASN A 7 1.96 27.22 8.67
N TRP A 8 3.20 26.93 8.29
CA TRP A 8 3.61 26.36 6.99
C TRP A 8 2.89 25.06 6.54
N PRO A 9 2.48 24.11 7.42
CA PRO A 9 1.76 22.94 6.94
C PRO A 9 0.27 23.16 6.69
N ARG A 10 -0.37 24.21 7.24
CA ARG A 10 -1.83 24.41 7.08
C ARG A 10 -2.22 25.17 5.82
N ASP A 11 -1.30 25.98 5.29
CA ASP A 11 -1.57 26.88 4.19
C ASP A 11 -1.26 26.24 2.82
N ASN A 12 -0.69 25.02 2.81
CA ASN A 12 -0.30 24.31 1.60
C ASN A 12 -1.03 22.96 1.49
N LEU A 13 -2.20 22.99 0.86
CA LEU A 13 -3.07 21.82 0.65
C LEU A 13 -2.36 20.65 -0.03
N LEU A 14 -1.45 20.94 -0.98
CA LEU A 14 -0.69 19.91 -1.68
C LEU A 14 0.27 19.17 -0.75
N PHE A 15 0.95 19.91 0.14
CA PHE A 15 1.81 19.31 1.15
C PHE A 15 1.01 18.44 2.12
N MET A 16 -0.13 18.93 2.61
CA MET A 16 -1.01 18.15 3.50
C MET A 16 -1.53 16.88 2.82
N GLY A 17 -1.95 16.98 1.55
CA GLY A 17 -2.43 15.84 0.77
C GLY A 17 -1.35 14.77 0.61
N GLY A 18 -0.14 15.17 0.23
CA GLY A 18 1.00 14.25 0.13
C GLY A 18 1.33 13.60 1.46
N ALA A 19 1.42 14.38 2.53
CA ALA A 19 1.69 13.86 3.88
C ALA A 19 0.60 12.87 4.35
N ALA A 20 -0.67 13.15 4.06
CA ALA A 20 -1.78 12.25 4.39
C ALA A 20 -1.68 10.92 3.63
N VAL A 21 -1.39 10.94 2.33
CA VAL A 21 -1.21 9.71 1.53
C VAL A 21 -0.05 8.88 2.06
N CYS A 22 1.09 9.52 2.37
CA CYS A 22 2.23 8.82 2.99
C CYS A 22 1.86 8.20 4.34
N MET A 23 1.15 8.94 5.19
CA MET A 23 0.70 8.44 6.49
C MET A 23 -0.21 7.21 6.35
N VAL A 24 -1.15 7.23 5.40
CA VAL A 24 -2.02 6.09 5.11
C VAL A 24 -1.20 4.86 4.74
N TRP A 25 -0.23 4.99 3.83
CA TRP A 25 0.61 3.87 3.43
C TRP A 25 1.54 3.36 4.53
N ILE A 26 2.04 4.23 5.41
CA ILE A 26 2.79 3.84 6.60
C ILE A 26 1.92 2.96 7.51
N ILE A 27 0.68 3.38 7.77
CA ILE A 27 -0.27 2.60 8.59
C ILE A 27 -0.54 1.25 7.91
N VAL A 28 -0.85 1.25 6.61
CA VAL A 28 -1.07 0.01 5.84
C VAL A 28 0.12 -0.94 5.95
N ALA A 29 1.35 -0.44 5.83
CA ALA A 29 2.55 -1.28 5.92
C ALA A 29 2.75 -1.88 7.32
N LEU A 30 2.51 -1.10 8.38
CA LEU A 30 2.63 -1.59 9.75
C LEU A 30 1.63 -2.72 10.02
N PHE A 31 0.40 -2.58 9.54
CA PHE A 31 -0.70 -3.51 9.81
C PHE A 31 -1.00 -4.48 8.65
N SER A 32 -0.15 -4.56 7.63
CA SER A 32 -0.48 -5.25 6.37
C SER A 32 -0.86 -6.71 6.59
N TYR A 33 -0.10 -7.46 7.40
CA TYR A 33 -0.33 -8.89 7.66
C TYR A 33 -1.63 -9.16 8.43
N GLN A 34 -2.17 -8.17 9.14
CA GLN A 34 -3.42 -8.29 9.88
C GLN A 34 -4.65 -8.00 9.00
N ILE A 35 -4.46 -7.26 7.90
CA ILE A 35 -5.55 -6.83 7.01
C ILE A 35 -5.59 -7.57 5.67
N VAL A 36 -4.57 -8.39 5.35
CA VAL A 36 -4.59 -9.15 4.09
C VAL A 36 -5.72 -10.19 4.10
N PRO A 37 -6.48 -10.32 3.01
CA PRO A 37 -7.52 -11.34 2.91
C PRO A 37 -6.94 -12.75 2.67
N TYR A 38 -5.79 -12.84 1.98
CA TYR A 38 -5.14 -14.12 1.64
C TYR A 38 -3.64 -14.07 1.94
N ASP A 39 -3.02 -15.25 2.03
CA ASP A 39 -1.56 -15.36 2.06
C ASP A 39 -0.97 -14.80 0.74
N PRO A 40 -0.13 -13.74 0.79
CA PRO A 40 0.43 -13.10 -0.39
C PRO A 40 1.37 -13.99 -1.21
N LEU A 41 1.84 -15.11 -0.65
CA LEU A 41 2.75 -16.05 -1.30
C LEU A 41 2.07 -17.36 -1.72
N ALA A 42 0.85 -17.63 -1.26
CA ALA A 42 0.11 -18.83 -1.63
C ALA A 42 -0.26 -18.82 -3.12
N GLN A 43 0.12 -19.88 -3.83
CA GLN A 43 -0.06 -20.02 -5.27
C GLN A 43 -1.20 -20.98 -5.59
N ASP A 44 -2.03 -20.62 -6.56
CA ASP A 44 -3.11 -21.44 -7.09
C ASP A 44 -3.18 -21.32 -8.62
N LEU A 45 -2.43 -22.17 -9.32
CA LEU A 45 -2.34 -22.13 -10.79
C LEU A 45 -3.69 -22.34 -11.50
N ALA A 46 -4.69 -22.92 -10.83
CA ALA A 46 -6.02 -23.09 -11.39
C ALA A 46 -6.76 -21.73 -11.48
N ARG A 47 -6.43 -20.79 -10.61
CA ARG A 47 -7.00 -19.44 -10.53
C ARG A 47 -6.08 -18.36 -11.06
N ARG A 48 -5.21 -18.65 -12.02
CA ARG A 48 -4.32 -17.64 -12.63
C ARG A 48 -5.09 -16.68 -13.54
N PHE A 49 -4.68 -15.41 -13.57
CA PHE A 49 -5.28 -14.37 -14.43
C PHE A 49 -6.79 -14.17 -14.25
N GLU A 50 -7.29 -14.38 -13.04
CA GLU A 50 -8.68 -14.03 -12.74
C GLU A 50 -8.82 -12.50 -12.69
N PRO A 51 -9.90 -11.94 -13.28
CA PRO A 51 -10.19 -10.52 -13.17
C PRO A 51 -10.59 -10.16 -11.73
N PRO A 52 -10.63 -8.86 -11.38
CA PRO A 52 -11.21 -8.39 -10.13
C PRO A 52 -12.60 -8.97 -9.83
N SER A 53 -12.76 -9.52 -8.62
CA SER A 53 -13.98 -10.16 -8.14
C SER A 53 -14.15 -9.96 -6.63
N TYR A 54 -15.29 -10.41 -6.07
CA TYR A 54 -15.50 -10.35 -4.61
C TYR A 54 -14.56 -11.26 -3.83
N ASP A 55 -14.14 -12.38 -4.44
CA ASP A 55 -13.15 -13.29 -3.87
C ASP A 55 -11.75 -12.68 -3.99
N HIS A 56 -11.41 -12.12 -5.15
CA HIS A 56 -10.11 -11.49 -5.40
C HIS A 56 -10.30 -10.04 -5.84
N TRP A 57 -10.28 -9.10 -4.89
CA TRP A 57 -10.68 -7.70 -5.14
C TRP A 57 -9.91 -7.03 -6.28
N PHE A 58 -8.63 -7.38 -6.45
CA PHE A 58 -7.78 -6.90 -7.55
C PHE A 58 -7.45 -7.98 -8.59
N GLY A 59 -8.09 -9.16 -8.48
CA GLY A 59 -7.80 -10.33 -9.29
C GLY A 59 -6.54 -11.07 -8.85
N THR A 60 -6.10 -12.00 -9.70
CA THR A 60 -4.93 -12.83 -9.43
C THR A 60 -3.85 -12.65 -10.49
N ASP A 61 -2.60 -12.92 -10.10
CA ASP A 61 -1.46 -12.81 -11.01
C ASP A 61 -1.21 -14.10 -11.83
N THR A 62 -0.06 -14.15 -12.51
CA THR A 62 0.37 -15.27 -13.36
C THR A 62 0.52 -16.59 -12.61
N LEU A 63 0.71 -16.55 -11.28
CA LEU A 63 0.84 -17.71 -10.39
C LEU A 63 -0.43 -17.96 -9.58
N GLY A 64 -1.51 -17.21 -9.85
CA GLY A 64 -2.77 -17.30 -9.13
C GLY A 64 -2.72 -16.74 -7.71
N ARG A 65 -1.77 -15.83 -7.42
CA ARG A 65 -1.71 -15.15 -6.11
C ARG A 65 -2.65 -13.95 -6.10
N ASP A 66 -3.29 -13.71 -4.95
CA ASP A 66 -4.16 -12.55 -4.75
C ASP A 66 -3.38 -11.22 -4.84
N ILE A 67 -3.76 -10.36 -5.79
CA ILE A 67 -3.02 -9.12 -6.07
C ILE A 67 -3.16 -8.10 -4.93
N LEU A 68 -4.33 -8.00 -4.30
CA LEU A 68 -4.56 -7.06 -3.20
C LEU A 68 -3.64 -7.38 -2.01
N SER A 69 -3.61 -8.64 -1.58
CA SER A 69 -2.74 -9.12 -0.50
C SER A 69 -1.27 -8.82 -0.79
N ARG A 70 -0.84 -9.00 -2.05
CA ARG A 70 0.52 -8.67 -2.49
C ARG A 70 0.81 -7.17 -2.47
N VAL A 71 -0.14 -6.31 -2.82
CA VAL A 71 0.02 -4.85 -2.73
C VAL A 71 0.15 -4.40 -1.28
N LEU A 72 -0.72 -4.90 -0.40
CA LEU A 72 -0.73 -4.54 1.02
C LEU A 72 0.59 -4.93 1.70
N VAL A 73 1.06 -6.17 1.50
CA VAL A 73 2.34 -6.62 2.09
C VAL A 73 3.54 -6.01 1.36
N GLY A 74 3.44 -5.79 0.05
CA GLY A 74 4.45 -5.12 -0.75
C GLY A 74 4.75 -3.69 -0.29
N SER A 75 3.77 -3.00 0.31
CA SER A 75 3.97 -1.66 0.88
C SER A 75 5.10 -1.61 1.93
N ARG A 76 5.30 -2.67 2.73
CA ARG A 76 6.41 -2.77 3.69
C ARG A 76 7.76 -2.78 2.99
N LEU A 77 7.88 -3.59 1.94
CA LEU A 77 9.11 -3.70 1.17
C LEU A 77 9.44 -2.38 0.48
N SER A 78 8.44 -1.74 -0.15
CA SER A 78 8.62 -0.45 -0.82
C SER A 78 9.04 0.67 0.13
N LEU A 79 8.40 0.79 1.29
CA LEU A 79 8.76 1.81 2.29
C LEU A 79 10.12 1.54 2.92
N THR A 80 10.44 0.27 3.20
CA THR A 80 11.77 -0.10 3.73
C THR A 80 12.86 0.19 2.70
N ALA A 81 12.63 -0.15 1.43
CA ALA A 81 13.57 0.17 0.36
C ALA A 81 13.79 1.68 0.24
N GLY A 82 12.72 2.47 0.13
CA GLY A 82 12.83 3.93 0.02
C GLY A 82 13.43 4.64 1.25
N LEU A 83 13.42 4.00 2.42
CA LEU A 83 14.08 4.51 3.62
C LEU A 83 15.59 4.17 3.66
N LEU A 84 15.98 3.06 3.04
CA LEU A 84 17.35 2.52 3.11
C LEU A 84 18.21 2.90 1.89
N THR A 85 17.62 3.39 0.81
CA THR A 85 18.32 3.87 -0.41
C THR A 85 18.45 5.39 -0.42
#